data_AF-A0A1J4THT9-F1
#
_entry.id   AF-A0A1J4THT9-F1
#
_cell.length_a   1.000
_cell.length_b   1.000
_cell.length_c   1.000
_cell.angle_alpha   90.00
_cell.angle_beta   90.00
_cell.angle_gamma   90.00
#
_symmetry.space_group_name_H-M   'P 1'
#
loop_
_entity.id
_entity.type
_entity.pdbx_description
1 polymer ?
#
loop_
_entity_poly.entity_id
_entity_poly.type
_entity_poly.pdbx_seq_one_letter_code
_entity_poly.pdbx_strand_id
1 'polypeptide(L)'
;MKTPKRIAPLVEDGLVDEVIRQLMSGKEATVYVVRCGDEIRCAKVYKEAEKRSFRQSTDYTEGRKMKNSRRARAMEKGTNYGRKAQEEAWQSAEVDALYRLAAAGVRVPKPYNFHEGVLLMELLTDSEGNAAPRLNDLALDAEVSRKYHRILIAQVVRMLCAGIIHGDLSEYNVLVDSHGPVIIDLPQAINASANNQARQLLLRDVQNLAAYFGQFAPELLTTDYGNEIWALFQSGQLSQESVLTGRFERVEKSVDLKGVMREINDTLKEEEARQLAIAIRLKRERAG
;
A
#
# COMPACT_ATOMS: atom_id res chain seq x y z
N MET A 1 17.47 28.63 2.66
CA MET A 1 17.13 28.10 4.02
C MET A 1 18.35 27.37 4.59
N LYS A 2 18.49 27.18 5.91
CA LYS A 2 19.56 26.30 6.43
C LYS A 2 19.27 24.84 6.05
N THR A 3 20.23 24.17 5.40
CA THR A 3 20.09 22.77 4.99
C THR A 3 19.84 21.85 6.20
N PRO A 4 18.75 21.06 6.21
CA PRO A 4 18.51 20.06 7.25
C PRO A 4 19.62 19.02 7.30
N LYS A 5 20.00 18.57 8.50
CA LYS A 5 21.11 17.60 8.71
C LYS A 5 20.99 16.33 7.85
N ARG A 6 19.76 15.86 7.61
CA ARG A 6 19.49 14.66 6.80
C ARG A 6 19.69 14.87 5.30
N ILE A 7 19.63 16.11 4.80
CA ILE A 7 19.86 16.44 3.39
C ILE A 7 21.33 16.81 3.14
N ALA A 8 22.09 17.18 4.18
CA ALA A 8 23.50 17.56 4.04
C ALA A 8 24.37 16.53 3.27
N PRO A 9 24.26 15.20 3.51
CA PRO A 9 25.02 14.22 2.71
C PRO A 9 24.71 14.29 1.22
N LEU A 10 23.44 14.51 0.85
CA LEU A 10 23.03 14.64 -0.55
C LEU A 10 23.60 15.91 -1.20
N VAL A 11 23.87 16.95 -0.40
CA VAL A 11 24.54 18.16 -0.89
C VAL A 11 26.03 17.93 -1.07
N GLU A 12 26.67 17.27 -0.11
CA GLU A 12 28.10 16.90 -0.19
C GLU A 12 28.38 15.97 -1.38
N ASP A 13 27.46 15.06 -1.68
CA ASP A 13 27.54 14.12 -2.82
C ASP A 13 27.12 14.73 -4.17
N GLY A 14 26.70 16.00 -4.20
CA GLY A 14 26.27 16.69 -5.42
C GLY A 14 24.94 16.20 -6.01
N LEU A 15 24.10 15.53 -5.21
CA LEU A 15 22.75 15.10 -5.60
C LEU A 15 21.71 16.22 -5.44
N VAL A 16 21.96 17.15 -4.52
CA VAL A 16 21.12 18.33 -4.23
C VAL A 16 22.02 19.55 -4.14
N ASP A 17 21.73 20.62 -4.87
CA ASP A 17 22.52 21.85 -4.78
C ASP A 17 22.04 22.75 -3.64
N GLU A 18 20.72 22.84 -3.48
CA GLU A 18 20.11 23.79 -2.54
C GLU A 18 18.79 23.26 -1.98
N VAL A 19 18.55 23.52 -0.68
CA VAL A 19 17.22 23.39 -0.06
C VAL A 19 16.51 24.74 -0.10
N ILE A 20 15.50 24.83 -0.96
CA ILE A 20 14.77 26.06 -1.24
C ILE A 20 13.82 26.38 -0.07
N ARG A 21 12.92 25.45 0.25
CA ARG A 21 11.94 25.62 1.33
C ARG A 21 11.42 24.28 1.85
N GLN A 22 10.85 24.29 3.06
CA GLN A 22 10.03 23.18 3.53
C GLN A 22 8.66 23.24 2.84
N LEU A 23 8.19 22.10 2.31
CA LEU A 23 6.88 21.99 1.69
C LEU A 23 5.82 21.58 2.72
N MET A 24 6.08 20.48 3.44
CA MET A 24 5.16 19.95 4.45
C MET A 24 5.92 19.14 5.50
N SER A 25 5.37 19.05 6.71
CA SER A 25 5.90 18.20 7.79
C SER A 25 4.77 17.35 8.35
N GLY A 26 4.89 16.03 8.21
CA GLY A 26 3.96 15.05 8.74
C GLY A 26 4.52 14.31 9.95
N LYS A 27 3.79 13.33 10.47
CA LYS A 27 4.26 12.49 11.58
C LYS A 27 5.46 11.62 11.19
N GLU A 28 5.48 11.14 9.95
CA GLU A 28 6.44 10.12 9.51
C GLU A 28 7.58 10.69 8.65
N ALA A 29 7.36 11.80 7.97
CA ALA A 29 8.34 12.43 7.10
C ALA A 29 8.16 13.94 7.02
N THR A 30 9.22 14.63 6.63
CA THR A 30 9.17 16.04 6.23
C THR A 30 9.59 16.13 4.77
N VAL A 31 8.82 16.87 3.96
CA VAL A 31 9.10 17.06 2.54
C VAL A 31 9.65 18.46 2.32
N TYR A 32 10.75 18.55 1.58
CA TYR A 32 11.41 19.80 1.20
C TYR A 32 11.41 19.97 -0.31
N VAL A 33 11.33 21.21 -0.77
CA VAL A 33 11.62 21.56 -2.17
C VAL A 33 13.11 21.81 -2.29
N VAL A 34 13.76 21.13 -3.24
CA VAL A 34 15.20 21.15 -3.44
C VAL A 34 15.54 21.41 -4.91
N ARG A 35 16.70 22.00 -5.16
CA ARG A 35 17.30 22.17 -6.49
C ARG A 35 18.27 21.02 -6.78
N CYS A 36 18.18 20.44 -7.96
CA CYS A 36 19.06 19.39 -8.46
C CYS A 36 19.44 19.71 -9.92
N GLY A 37 20.54 20.41 -10.13
CA GLY A 37 20.88 21.08 -11.38
C GLY A 37 19.84 22.14 -11.75
N ASP A 38 19.35 22.07 -12.98
CA ASP A 38 18.28 22.94 -13.49
C ASP A 38 16.87 22.50 -13.03
N GLU A 39 16.76 21.33 -12.39
CA GLU A 39 15.48 20.74 -12.00
C GLU A 39 15.09 21.07 -10.55
N ILE A 40 13.79 21.24 -10.32
CA ILE A 40 13.21 21.39 -8.98
C ILE A 40 12.54 20.07 -8.58
N ARG A 41 12.88 19.56 -7.39
CA ARG A 41 12.42 18.26 -6.90
C ARG A 41 11.93 18.33 -5.46
N CYS A 42 11.30 17.25 -5.02
CA CYS A 42 10.95 17.00 -3.63
C CYS A 42 12.00 16.09 -2.98
N ALA A 43 12.41 16.42 -1.76
CA ALA A 43 13.15 15.54 -0.85
C ALA A 43 12.25 15.13 0.32
N LYS A 44 11.74 13.89 0.31
CA LYS A 44 10.99 13.29 1.43
C LYS A 44 11.99 12.69 2.41
N VAL A 45 12.16 13.37 3.55
CA VAL A 45 13.06 12.97 4.63
C VAL A 45 12.27 12.17 5.66
N TYR A 46 12.57 10.88 5.80
CA TYR A 46 11.89 10.01 6.74
C TYR A 46 12.38 10.26 8.17
N LYS A 47 11.45 10.26 9.13
CA LYS A 47 11.74 10.36 10.57
C LYS A 47 12.09 8.98 11.14
N GLU A 48 13.05 8.96 12.06
CA GLU A 48 13.53 7.75 12.75
C GLU A 48 12.39 7.03 13.49
N ALA A 49 12.48 5.68 13.57
CA ALA A 49 11.45 4.81 14.13
C ALA A 49 11.05 5.15 15.58
N GLU A 50 11.98 5.66 16.39
CA GLU A 50 11.72 6.09 17.78
C GLU A 50 10.76 7.30 17.88
N LYS A 51 10.56 8.02 16.77
CA LYS A 51 9.60 9.14 16.66
C LYS A 51 8.27 8.74 16.00
N ARG A 52 8.12 7.47 15.58
CA ARG A 52 6.85 6.94 15.05
C ARG A 52 6.00 6.50 16.23
N SER A 53 5.22 7.42 16.78
CA SER A 53 4.34 7.15 17.92
C SER A 53 3.38 6.01 17.62
N PHE A 54 3.31 5.10 18.59
CA PHE A 54 2.60 3.83 18.65
C PHE A 54 1.10 3.95 18.29
N ARG A 55 0.66 3.28 17.21
CA ARG A 55 -0.69 2.69 17.09
C ARG A 55 -0.73 1.65 15.96
N GLN A 56 -1.02 0.41 16.36
CA GLN A 56 -1.38 -0.80 15.58
C GLN A 56 -0.33 -1.38 14.63
N SER A 57 0.50 -2.29 15.15
CA SER A 57 1.37 -3.18 14.37
C SER A 57 1.29 -4.64 14.81
N THR A 58 0.10 -5.16 15.12
CA THR A 58 -0.07 -6.59 15.45
C THR A 58 -0.60 -7.46 14.31
N ASP A 59 -1.15 -6.89 13.24
CA ASP A 59 -1.72 -7.67 12.13
C ASP A 59 -0.84 -7.68 10.84
N TYR A 60 0.30 -6.97 10.84
CA TYR A 60 1.07 -6.66 9.63
C TYR A 60 2.19 -7.65 9.27
N THR A 61 2.40 -8.71 10.06
CA THR A 61 3.63 -9.53 10.00
C THR A 61 3.45 -10.90 9.37
N GLU A 62 2.25 -11.30 8.96
CA GLU A 62 1.99 -12.70 8.58
C GLU A 62 2.49 -13.10 7.18
N GLY A 63 2.79 -12.16 6.28
CA GLY A 63 3.21 -12.46 4.90
C GLY A 63 4.72 -12.51 4.63
N ARG A 64 5.58 -12.20 5.62
CA ARG A 64 7.01 -11.87 5.37
C ARG A 64 7.98 -12.98 5.80
N LYS A 65 7.84 -14.20 5.27
CA LYS A 65 8.89 -15.23 5.37
C LYS A 65 9.81 -15.18 4.14
N MET A 66 10.99 -14.55 4.28
CA MET A 66 12.05 -14.62 3.28
C MET A 66 12.72 -16.02 3.27
N LYS A 67 12.74 -16.65 2.08
CA LYS A 67 13.68 -17.72 1.72
C LYS A 67 15.03 -17.08 1.34
N ASN A 68 16.03 -17.13 2.22
CA ASN A 68 17.43 -17.30 1.84
C ASN A 68 18.35 -17.47 3.07
N SER A 69 18.74 -18.71 3.34
CA SER A 69 19.48 -19.18 4.53
C SER A 69 20.97 -18.79 4.58
N ARG A 70 21.40 -17.73 3.87
CA ARG A 70 22.76 -17.17 3.95
C ARG A 70 22.82 -15.77 4.57
N ARG A 71 21.74 -14.98 4.49
CA ARG A 71 21.65 -13.63 5.10
C ARG A 71 21.35 -13.65 6.60
N ALA A 72 20.65 -14.68 7.08
CA ALA A 72 20.31 -14.82 8.51
C ALA A 72 21.53 -14.89 9.44
N ARG A 73 22.65 -15.46 8.98
CA ARG A 73 23.88 -15.59 9.79
C ARG A 73 24.70 -14.31 9.91
N ALA A 74 24.46 -13.31 9.05
CA ALA A 74 25.11 -11.99 9.15
C ALA A 74 24.38 -11.06 10.14
N MET A 75 23.08 -11.30 10.36
CA MET A 75 22.24 -10.56 11.31
C MET A 75 22.61 -10.82 12.77
N GLU A 76 23.26 -11.95 13.06
CA GLU A 76 23.58 -12.42 14.42
C GLU A 76 24.80 -11.73 15.06
N LYS A 77 25.59 -10.93 14.29
CA LYS A 77 26.89 -10.39 14.75
C LYS A 77 26.92 -8.89 15.09
N GLY A 78 25.81 -8.16 14.98
CA GLY A 78 25.68 -6.80 15.55
C GLY A 78 26.69 -5.73 15.10
N THR A 79 27.32 -5.87 13.92
CA THR A 79 28.30 -4.90 13.40
C THR A 79 27.61 -3.67 12.79
N ASN A 80 28.30 -2.52 12.70
CA ASN A 80 27.78 -1.31 12.01
C ASN A 80 27.32 -1.60 10.57
N TYR A 81 27.97 -2.57 9.89
CA TYR A 81 27.56 -3.05 8.58
C TYR A 81 26.25 -3.86 8.62
N GLY A 82 26.03 -4.66 9.66
CA GLY A 82 24.76 -5.37 9.89
C GLY A 82 23.60 -4.41 10.21
N ARG A 83 23.88 -3.30 10.89
CA ARG A 83 22.89 -2.26 11.20
C ARG A 83 22.56 -1.40 9.97
N LYS A 84 23.55 -1.06 9.14
CA LYS A 84 23.37 -0.38 7.85
C LYS A 84 22.64 -1.27 6.82
N ALA A 85 22.95 -2.57 6.79
CA ALA A 85 22.22 -3.56 5.98
C ALA A 85 20.78 -3.81 6.49
N GLN A 86 20.51 -3.58 7.78
CA GLN A 86 19.17 -3.65 8.37
C GLN A 86 18.36 -2.38 8.09
N GLU A 87 19.00 -1.20 8.00
CA GLU A 87 18.39 0.04 7.53
C GLU A 87 18.10 0.01 6.01
N GLU A 88 19.05 -0.48 5.20
CA GLU A 88 18.90 -0.71 3.74
C GLU A 88 17.83 -1.76 3.38
N ALA A 89 17.55 -2.72 4.28
CA ALA A 89 16.54 -3.76 4.05
C ALA A 89 15.13 -3.40 4.55
N TRP A 90 15.00 -2.36 5.38
CA TRP A 90 13.74 -1.97 6.03
C TRP A 90 13.17 -0.66 5.47
N GLN A 91 14.03 0.23 4.96
CA GLN A 91 13.67 1.40 4.17
C GLN A 91 13.79 1.04 2.67
N SER A 92 12.70 0.77 1.94
CA SER A 92 11.34 1.13 2.25
C SER A 92 10.41 0.39 1.31
N ALA A 93 9.53 -0.47 1.84
CA ALA A 93 8.48 -1.09 1.04
C ALA A 93 7.63 -0.03 0.29
N GLU A 94 7.54 1.19 0.82
CA GLU A 94 6.96 2.35 0.13
C GLU A 94 7.84 2.82 -1.05
N VAL A 95 9.16 2.91 -0.89
CA VAL A 95 10.08 3.29 -1.98
C VAL A 95 10.06 2.22 -3.07
N ASP A 96 10.15 0.94 -2.71
CA ASP A 96 10.04 -0.18 -3.66
C ASP A 96 8.69 -0.17 -4.38
N ALA A 97 7.60 0.07 -3.64
CA ALA A 97 6.28 0.24 -4.22
C ALA A 97 6.26 1.42 -5.19
N LEU A 98 6.79 2.59 -4.80
CA LEU A 98 6.83 3.77 -5.64
C LEU A 98 7.60 3.54 -6.95
N TYR A 99 8.79 2.95 -6.88
CA TYR A 99 9.56 2.58 -8.08
C TYR A 99 8.81 1.57 -8.95
N ARG A 100 8.21 0.53 -8.35
CA ARG A 100 7.44 -0.48 -9.09
C ARG A 100 6.21 0.10 -9.76
N LEU A 101 5.48 0.99 -9.08
CA LEU A 101 4.30 1.65 -9.61
C LEU A 101 4.65 2.66 -10.71
N ALA A 102 5.73 3.44 -10.53
CA ALA A 102 6.24 4.33 -11.56
C ALA A 102 6.65 3.55 -12.82
N ALA A 103 7.36 2.42 -12.66
CA ALA A 103 7.74 1.54 -13.77
C ALA A 103 6.51 0.89 -14.45
N ALA A 104 5.43 0.66 -13.71
CA ALA A 104 4.17 0.15 -14.23
C ALA A 104 3.29 1.22 -14.91
N GLY A 105 3.75 2.47 -14.98
CA GLY A 105 3.01 3.58 -15.60
C GLY A 105 1.87 4.11 -14.75
N VAL A 106 1.86 3.82 -13.44
CA VAL A 106 0.90 4.45 -12.51
C VAL A 106 1.27 5.92 -12.32
N ARG A 107 0.27 6.81 -12.29
CA ARG A 107 0.49 8.22 -11.95
C ARG A 107 0.80 8.35 -10.46
N VAL A 108 2.10 8.28 -10.15
CA VAL A 108 2.73 8.54 -8.85
C VAL A 108 3.90 9.52 -9.06
N PRO A 109 4.40 10.24 -8.04
CA PRO A 109 5.59 11.07 -8.19
C PRO A 109 6.76 10.23 -8.68
N LYS A 110 7.41 10.66 -9.77
CA LYS A 110 8.57 9.92 -10.30
C LYS A 110 9.71 9.90 -9.26
N PRO A 111 10.15 8.72 -8.79
CA PRO A 111 11.31 8.63 -7.90
C PRO A 111 12.61 8.79 -8.71
N TYR A 112 13.59 9.48 -8.13
CA TYR A 112 14.90 9.72 -8.74
C TYR A 112 16.04 9.03 -7.99
N ASN A 113 16.05 9.15 -6.67
CA ASN A 113 17.10 8.55 -5.84
C ASN A 113 16.59 8.34 -4.41
N PHE A 114 17.11 7.33 -3.72
CA PHE A 114 16.89 7.14 -2.30
C PHE A 114 18.25 6.98 -1.62
N HIS A 115 18.60 7.91 -0.74
CA HIS A 115 19.91 7.94 -0.10
C HIS A 115 19.82 8.44 1.35
N GLU A 116 20.46 7.72 2.29
CA GLU A 116 20.56 8.09 3.72
C GLU A 116 19.21 8.48 4.38
N GLY A 117 18.13 7.80 4.00
CA GLY A 117 16.76 8.05 4.51
C GLY A 117 16.04 9.23 3.86
N VAL A 118 16.52 9.70 2.71
CA VAL A 118 15.92 10.77 1.91
C VAL A 118 15.54 10.25 0.52
N LEU A 119 14.26 10.33 0.19
CA LEU A 119 13.74 10.03 -1.14
C LEU A 119 13.65 11.32 -1.97
N LEU A 120 14.45 11.40 -3.03
CA LEU A 120 14.32 12.41 -4.07
C LEU A 120 13.27 11.95 -5.08
N MET A 121 12.24 12.77 -5.30
CA MET A 121 11.13 12.49 -6.20
C MET A 121 10.64 13.77 -6.87
N GLU A 122 9.80 13.62 -7.89
CA GLU A 122 9.14 14.71 -8.60
C GLU A 122 8.40 15.68 -7.67
N LEU A 123 8.54 16.97 -7.95
CA LEU A 123 7.67 18.00 -7.39
C LEU A 123 6.44 18.13 -8.29
N LEU A 124 5.28 17.73 -7.78
CA LEU A 124 4.01 17.89 -8.48
C LEU A 124 3.55 19.33 -8.37
N THR A 125 3.19 19.92 -9.52
CA THR A 125 2.76 21.32 -9.62
C THR A 125 1.44 21.46 -10.37
N ASP A 126 0.67 22.48 -9.99
CA ASP A 126 -0.50 22.89 -10.75
C ASP A 126 -0.11 23.67 -12.02
N SER A 127 -1.10 24.15 -12.78
CA SER A 127 -0.86 24.92 -14.01
C SER A 127 -0.20 26.29 -13.79
N GLU A 128 -0.18 26.79 -12.55
CA GLU A 128 0.43 28.07 -12.18
C GLU A 128 1.86 27.87 -11.64
N GLY A 129 2.34 26.62 -11.54
CA GLY A 129 3.64 26.28 -10.99
C GLY A 129 3.68 26.26 -9.46
N ASN A 130 2.53 26.37 -8.79
CA ASN A 130 2.43 26.17 -7.35
C ASN A 130 2.43 24.66 -7.04
N ALA A 131 2.70 24.31 -5.77
CA ALA A 131 2.63 22.91 -5.36
C ALA A 131 1.21 22.37 -5.56
N ALA A 132 1.09 21.19 -6.18
CA ALA A 132 -0.20 20.59 -6.50
C ALA A 132 -1.08 20.44 -5.24
N PRO A 133 -2.34 20.92 -5.27
CA PRO A 133 -3.27 20.78 -4.15
C PRO A 133 -3.67 19.32 -3.96
N ARG A 134 -4.13 18.98 -2.74
CA ARG A 134 -4.78 17.68 -2.52
C ARG A 134 -6.14 17.67 -3.20
N LEU A 135 -6.58 16.49 -3.63
CA LEU A 135 -7.91 16.31 -4.17
C LEU A 135 -8.98 16.80 -3.17
N ASN A 136 -8.81 16.50 -1.88
CA ASN A 136 -9.69 16.98 -0.81
C ASN A 136 -9.88 18.51 -0.76
N ASP A 137 -8.87 19.27 -1.19
CA ASP A 137 -8.89 20.74 -1.10
C ASP A 137 -9.58 21.38 -2.31
N LEU A 138 -10.04 20.57 -3.27
CA LEU A 138 -10.69 21.03 -4.50
C LEU A 138 -12.22 20.92 -4.40
N ALA A 139 -12.90 21.95 -4.88
CA ALA A 139 -14.31 21.87 -5.23
C ALA A 139 -14.44 21.37 -6.67
N LEU A 140 -15.03 20.20 -6.86
CA LEU A 140 -15.20 19.59 -8.18
C LEU A 140 -16.63 19.79 -8.67
N ASP A 141 -16.77 19.97 -9.98
CA ASP A 141 -18.06 19.75 -10.64
C ASP A 141 -18.26 18.26 -10.97
N ALA A 142 -19.47 17.92 -11.41
CA ALA A 142 -19.83 16.54 -11.73
C ALA A 142 -19.03 15.96 -12.91
N GLU A 143 -18.63 16.78 -13.89
CA GLU A 143 -17.89 16.32 -15.07
C GLU A 143 -16.43 15.98 -14.71
N VAL A 144 -15.77 16.88 -13.99
CA VAL A 144 -14.41 16.68 -13.48
C VAL A 144 -14.39 15.52 -12.49
N SER A 145 -15.41 15.41 -11.62
CA SER A 145 -15.56 14.28 -10.69
C SER A 145 -15.60 12.94 -11.42
N ARG A 146 -16.46 12.78 -12.45
CA ARG A 146 -16.50 11.57 -13.29
C ARG A 146 -15.17 11.29 -13.99
N LYS A 147 -14.53 12.33 -14.52
CA LYS A 147 -13.24 12.21 -15.20
C LYS A 147 -12.15 11.71 -14.26
N TYR A 148 -12.02 12.32 -13.09
CA TYR A 148 -10.98 11.98 -12.11
C TYR A 148 -11.23 10.62 -11.47
N HIS A 149 -12.47 10.29 -11.15
CA HIS A 149 -12.85 8.94 -10.72
C HIS A 149 -12.41 7.88 -11.73
N ARG A 150 -12.74 8.06 -13.03
CA ARG A 150 -12.32 7.13 -14.09
C ARG A 150 -10.80 6.99 -14.18
N ILE A 151 -10.06 8.10 -14.09
CA ILE A 151 -8.59 8.07 -14.11
C ILE A 151 -8.07 7.27 -12.93
N LEU A 152 -8.56 7.53 -11.71
CA LEU A 152 -8.09 6.85 -10.50
C LEU A 152 -8.46 5.37 -10.48
N ILE A 153 -9.65 4.98 -10.96
CA ILE A 153 -10.00 3.56 -11.14
C ILE A 153 -9.01 2.88 -12.10
N ALA A 154 -8.65 3.53 -13.21
CA ALA A 154 -7.62 3.00 -14.11
C ALA A 154 -6.24 2.88 -13.42
N GLN A 155 -5.87 3.83 -12.55
CA GLN A 155 -4.65 3.72 -11.74
C GLN A 155 -4.72 2.55 -10.76
N VAL A 156 -5.85 2.32 -10.09
CA VAL A 156 -6.06 1.17 -9.19
C VAL A 156 -5.87 -0.15 -9.94
N VAL A 157 -6.42 -0.28 -11.15
CA VAL A 157 -6.20 -1.46 -12.01
C VAL A 157 -4.71 -1.64 -12.30
N ARG A 158 -4.00 -0.59 -12.72
CA ARG A 158 -2.55 -0.67 -13.01
C ARG A 158 -1.74 -1.06 -11.77
N MET A 159 -2.07 -0.50 -10.61
CA MET A 159 -1.44 -0.86 -9.33
C MET A 159 -1.63 -2.35 -9.05
N LEU A 160 -2.87 -2.86 -9.19
CA LEU A 160 -3.19 -4.27 -8.94
C LEU A 160 -2.52 -5.21 -9.95
N CYS A 161 -2.47 -4.84 -11.23
CA CYS A 161 -1.69 -5.56 -12.25
C CYS A 161 -0.19 -5.57 -11.92
N ALA A 162 0.33 -4.49 -11.31
CA ALA A 162 1.66 -4.45 -10.75
C ALA A 162 1.77 -5.18 -9.39
N GLY A 163 0.73 -5.89 -8.94
CA GLY A 163 0.72 -6.68 -7.71
C GLY A 163 0.69 -5.86 -6.43
N ILE A 164 0.34 -4.57 -6.50
CA ILE A 164 0.30 -3.64 -5.38
C ILE A 164 -1.13 -3.15 -5.15
N ILE A 165 -1.55 -3.12 -3.89
CA ILE A 165 -2.76 -2.41 -3.45
C ILE A 165 -2.30 -1.25 -2.57
N HIS A 166 -2.91 -0.08 -2.71
CA HIS A 166 -2.53 1.10 -1.94
C HIS A 166 -2.73 0.87 -0.44
N GLY A 167 -3.87 0.29 -0.07
CA GLY A 167 -4.20 -0.06 1.31
C GLY A 167 -4.60 1.13 2.18
N ASP A 168 -4.70 2.33 1.60
CA ASP A 168 -5.23 3.56 2.24
C ASP A 168 -5.58 4.65 1.22
N LEU A 169 -6.10 4.28 0.04
CA LEU A 169 -6.40 5.27 -1.00
C LEU A 169 -7.63 6.10 -0.60
N SER A 170 -7.47 7.42 -0.62
CA SER A 170 -8.51 8.42 -0.32
C SER A 170 -8.16 9.76 -0.98
N GLU A 171 -9.06 10.73 -0.92
CA GLU A 171 -8.89 12.11 -1.38
C GLU A 171 -7.72 12.85 -0.71
N TYR A 172 -7.26 12.38 0.46
CA TYR A 172 -6.11 12.95 1.16
C TYR A 172 -4.77 12.45 0.61
N ASN A 173 -4.78 11.31 -0.09
CA ASN A 173 -3.61 10.63 -0.66
C ASN A 173 -3.56 10.75 -2.19
N VAL A 174 -4.25 11.76 -2.74
CA VAL A 174 -4.22 12.13 -4.15
C VAL A 174 -3.91 13.62 -4.25
N LEU A 175 -2.89 13.97 -5.04
CA LEU A 175 -2.65 15.34 -5.48
C LEU A 175 -3.21 15.54 -6.90
N VAL A 176 -3.52 16.77 -7.28
CA VAL A 176 -3.98 17.08 -8.64
C VAL A 176 -3.00 18.04 -9.28
N ASP A 177 -2.20 17.53 -10.21
CA ASP A 177 -1.28 18.34 -11.00
C ASP A 177 -1.96 18.90 -12.26
N SER A 178 -1.21 19.65 -13.07
CA SER A 178 -1.68 20.20 -14.34
C SER A 178 -2.24 19.17 -15.35
N HIS A 179 -1.95 17.88 -15.16
CA HIS A 179 -2.40 16.77 -15.99
C HIS A 179 -3.42 15.85 -15.29
N GLY A 180 -3.87 16.17 -14.07
CA GLY A 180 -4.90 15.45 -13.32
C GLY A 180 -4.39 14.74 -12.06
N PRO A 181 -5.14 13.73 -11.56
CA PRO A 181 -4.86 13.13 -10.26
C PRO A 181 -3.61 12.24 -10.26
N VAL A 182 -2.80 12.37 -9.21
CA VAL A 182 -1.57 11.63 -8.94
C VAL A 182 -1.63 11.04 -7.55
N ILE A 183 -1.45 9.72 -7.44
CA ILE A 183 -1.50 8.97 -6.19
C ILE A 183 -0.19 9.19 -5.43
N ILE A 184 -0.30 9.47 -4.13
CA ILE A 184 0.85 9.69 -3.23
C ILE A 184 0.71 8.83 -1.97
N ASP A 185 1.80 8.77 -1.20
CA ASP A 185 1.86 8.15 0.13
C ASP A 185 1.54 6.65 0.16
N LEU A 186 2.57 5.83 -0.01
CA LEU A 186 2.45 4.36 -0.11
C LEU A 186 2.95 3.58 1.14
N PRO A 187 3.02 4.11 2.37
CA PRO A 187 3.55 3.35 3.52
C PRO A 187 2.65 2.15 3.89
N GLN A 188 1.37 2.19 3.53
CA GLN A 188 0.39 1.12 3.74
C GLN A 188 0.22 0.20 2.53
N ALA A 189 1.03 0.38 1.47
CA ALA A 189 0.93 -0.43 0.26
C ALA A 189 1.30 -1.90 0.55
N ILE A 190 0.50 -2.81 0.03
CA ILE A 190 0.65 -4.26 0.26
C ILE A 190 0.76 -5.02 -1.06
N ASN A 191 1.39 -6.20 -0.98
CA ASN A 191 1.40 -7.15 -2.09
C ASN A 191 0.06 -7.90 -2.17
N ALA A 192 -0.61 -7.80 -3.31
CA ALA A 192 -1.94 -8.37 -3.54
C ALA A 192 -1.99 -9.91 -3.44
N SER A 193 -0.90 -10.62 -3.77
CA SER A 193 -0.87 -12.08 -3.75
C SER A 193 -0.40 -12.68 -2.42
N ALA A 194 0.16 -11.86 -1.53
CA ALA A 194 0.80 -12.32 -0.29
C ALA A 194 0.04 -11.92 0.98
N ASN A 195 -1.10 -11.25 0.87
CA ASN A 195 -1.86 -10.72 1.99
C ASN A 195 -3.32 -11.21 1.98
N ASN A 196 -3.74 -11.88 3.05
CA ASN A 196 -5.11 -12.40 3.20
C ASN A 196 -6.18 -11.28 3.20
N GLN A 197 -5.81 -10.05 3.57
CA GLN A 197 -6.67 -8.88 3.59
C GLN A 197 -6.67 -8.09 2.26
N ALA A 198 -5.93 -8.55 1.24
CA ALA A 198 -5.78 -7.86 -0.04
C ALA A 198 -7.14 -7.46 -0.66
N ARG A 199 -8.09 -8.41 -0.72
CA ARG A 199 -9.44 -8.15 -1.24
C ARG A 199 -10.11 -7.00 -0.48
N GLN A 200 -10.14 -7.08 0.84
CA GLN A 200 -10.83 -6.10 1.68
C GLN A 200 -10.22 -4.70 1.53
N LEU A 201 -8.89 -4.61 1.45
CA LEU A 201 -8.18 -3.35 1.28
C LEU A 201 -8.44 -2.74 -0.10
N LEU A 202 -8.42 -3.53 -1.18
CA LEU A 202 -8.78 -3.03 -2.51
C LEU A 202 -10.22 -2.51 -2.55
N LEU A 203 -11.17 -3.27 -2.00
CA LEU A 203 -12.57 -2.86 -1.95
C LEU A 203 -12.73 -1.56 -1.17
N ARG A 204 -12.01 -1.40 -0.05
CA ARG A 204 -12.00 -0.16 0.75
C ARG A 204 -11.46 1.02 -0.07
N ASP A 205 -10.31 0.84 -0.72
CA ASP A 205 -9.68 1.87 -1.54
C ASP A 205 -10.64 2.36 -2.65
N VAL A 206 -11.27 1.43 -3.37
CA VAL A 206 -12.23 1.77 -4.44
C VAL A 206 -13.51 2.40 -3.88
N GLN A 207 -14.00 1.92 -2.74
CA GLN A 207 -15.19 2.48 -2.09
C GLN A 207 -14.95 3.90 -1.58
N ASN A 208 -13.75 4.21 -1.05
CA ASN A 208 -13.39 5.55 -0.62
C ASN A 208 -13.44 6.53 -1.80
N LEU A 209 -12.90 6.14 -2.96
CA LEU A 209 -12.99 6.95 -4.18
C LEU A 209 -14.45 7.17 -4.59
N ALA A 210 -15.26 6.11 -4.65
CA ALA A 210 -16.68 6.22 -5.01
C ALA A 210 -17.44 7.13 -4.04
N ALA A 211 -17.17 7.03 -2.73
CA ALA A 211 -17.78 7.86 -1.70
C ALA A 211 -17.41 9.34 -1.83
N TYR A 212 -16.13 9.66 -2.08
CA TYR A 212 -15.68 11.02 -2.26
C TYR A 212 -16.28 11.65 -3.53
N PHE A 213 -16.09 11.02 -4.69
CA PHE A 213 -16.58 11.56 -5.96
C PHE A 213 -18.11 11.55 -6.07
N GLY A 214 -18.76 10.63 -5.37
CA GLY A 214 -20.22 10.52 -5.24
C GLY A 214 -20.88 11.74 -4.59
N GLN A 215 -20.14 12.55 -3.84
CA GLN A 215 -20.63 13.84 -3.31
C GLN A 215 -20.94 14.84 -4.43
N PHE A 216 -20.25 14.73 -5.57
CA PHE A 216 -20.39 15.61 -6.73
C PHE A 216 -21.13 14.94 -7.90
N ALA A 217 -21.07 13.60 -7.98
CA ALA A 217 -21.71 12.79 -9.01
C ALA A 217 -22.38 11.55 -8.38
N PRO A 218 -23.62 11.67 -7.86
CA PRO A 218 -24.27 10.64 -7.04
C PRO A 218 -24.39 9.26 -7.68
N GLU A 219 -24.42 9.19 -9.02
CA GLU A 219 -24.44 7.93 -9.76
C GLU A 219 -23.24 7.02 -9.44
N LEU A 220 -22.09 7.59 -9.07
CA LEU A 220 -20.87 6.83 -8.73
C LEU A 220 -21.03 5.97 -7.47
N LEU A 221 -21.93 6.36 -6.55
CA LEU A 221 -22.20 5.61 -5.31
C LEU A 221 -22.84 4.24 -5.58
N THR A 222 -23.45 4.07 -6.77
CA THR A 222 -24.11 2.83 -7.16
C THR A 222 -23.18 1.85 -7.90
N THR A 223 -21.93 2.25 -8.15
CA THR A 223 -20.96 1.44 -8.87
C THR A 223 -20.27 0.42 -7.95
N ASP A 224 -19.91 -0.74 -8.50
CA ASP A 224 -19.20 -1.81 -7.79
C ASP A 224 -17.90 -2.21 -8.50
N TYR A 225 -17.08 -1.20 -8.84
CA TYR A 225 -15.77 -1.40 -9.45
C TYR A 225 -14.85 -2.29 -8.58
N GLY A 226 -14.97 -2.21 -7.25
CA GLY A 226 -14.11 -2.97 -6.34
C GLY A 226 -14.27 -4.48 -6.52
N ASN A 227 -15.51 -4.97 -6.56
CA ASN A 227 -15.75 -6.39 -6.80
C ASN A 227 -15.47 -6.81 -8.26
N GLU A 228 -15.82 -5.96 -9.23
CA GLU A 228 -15.54 -6.23 -10.65
C GLU A 228 -14.04 -6.40 -10.92
N ILE A 229 -13.22 -5.45 -10.45
CA ILE A 229 -11.75 -5.49 -10.57
C ILE A 229 -11.20 -6.75 -9.88
N TRP A 230 -11.66 -7.04 -8.67
CA TRP A 230 -11.15 -8.20 -7.92
C TRP A 230 -11.51 -9.53 -8.59
N ALA A 231 -12.72 -9.67 -9.14
CA ALA A 231 -13.13 -10.88 -9.84
C ALA A 231 -12.31 -11.12 -11.12
N LEU A 232 -12.04 -10.06 -11.89
CA LEU A 232 -11.13 -10.11 -13.04
C LEU A 232 -9.70 -10.49 -12.60
N PHE A 233 -9.24 -9.96 -11.47
CA PHE A 233 -7.91 -10.29 -10.94
C PHE A 233 -7.82 -11.76 -10.54
N GLN A 234 -8.80 -12.28 -9.79
CA GLN A 234 -8.83 -13.67 -9.33
C GLN A 234 -8.95 -14.68 -10.47
N SER A 235 -9.64 -14.31 -11.55
CA SER A 235 -9.77 -15.15 -12.74
C SER A 235 -8.56 -15.06 -13.69
N GLY A 236 -7.59 -14.20 -13.39
CA GLY A 236 -6.42 -13.96 -14.24
C GLY A 236 -6.72 -13.18 -15.53
N GLN A 237 -7.87 -12.51 -15.60
CA GLN A 237 -8.36 -11.77 -16.78
C GLN A 237 -8.14 -10.26 -16.67
N LEU A 238 -7.68 -9.76 -15.53
CA LEU A 238 -7.40 -8.34 -15.35
C LEU A 238 -6.16 -7.91 -16.14
N SER A 239 -6.31 -6.88 -16.95
CA SER A 239 -5.25 -6.22 -17.70
C SER A 239 -5.39 -4.70 -17.59
N GLN A 240 -4.37 -3.95 -17.99
CA GLN A 240 -4.44 -2.48 -18.01
C GLN A 240 -5.47 -1.94 -19.02
N GLU A 241 -5.89 -2.77 -19.97
CA GLU A 241 -6.87 -2.46 -21.01
C GLU A 241 -8.27 -2.99 -20.69
N SER A 242 -8.44 -3.65 -19.52
CA SER A 242 -9.73 -4.19 -19.11
C SER A 242 -10.78 -3.09 -19.06
N VAL A 243 -11.85 -3.28 -19.84
CA VAL A 243 -13.00 -2.39 -19.86
C VAL A 243 -13.89 -2.74 -18.67
N LEU A 244 -14.01 -1.82 -17.73
CA LEU A 244 -14.84 -1.96 -16.54
C LEU A 244 -16.20 -1.30 -16.75
N THR A 245 -17.25 -1.95 -16.28
CA THR A 245 -18.63 -1.49 -16.38
C THR A 245 -19.09 -0.75 -15.12
N GLY A 246 -18.39 -0.93 -14.00
CA GLY A 246 -18.81 -0.48 -12.69
C GLY A 246 -20.00 -1.26 -12.14
N ARG A 247 -20.33 -2.42 -12.72
CA ARG A 247 -21.43 -3.29 -12.28
C ARG A 247 -20.88 -4.67 -11.97
N PHE A 248 -21.29 -5.22 -10.82
CA PHE A 248 -20.89 -6.55 -10.42
C PHE A 248 -22.10 -7.34 -9.91
N GLU A 249 -22.42 -8.44 -10.59
CA GLU A 249 -23.41 -9.39 -10.10
C GLU A 249 -22.76 -10.31 -9.07
N ARG A 250 -23.19 -10.20 -7.81
CA ARG A 250 -22.75 -11.11 -6.76
C ARG A 250 -23.35 -12.47 -7.03
N VAL A 251 -22.53 -13.40 -7.49
CA VAL A 251 -22.86 -14.82 -7.45
C VAL A 251 -22.81 -15.24 -5.98
N GLU A 252 -23.95 -15.26 -5.30
CA GLU A 252 -24.08 -15.93 -4.01
C GLU A 252 -23.82 -17.42 -4.22
N LYS A 253 -22.57 -17.85 -4.08
CA LYS A 253 -22.29 -19.25 -3.80
C LYS A 253 -22.81 -19.50 -2.39
N SER A 254 -23.97 -20.16 -2.29
CA SER A 254 -24.44 -20.70 -1.02
C SER A 254 -23.33 -21.58 -0.44
N VAL A 255 -22.65 -21.10 0.59
CA VAL A 255 -21.70 -21.94 1.33
C VAL A 255 -22.53 -23.07 1.94
N ASP A 256 -22.18 -24.32 1.62
CA ASP A 256 -22.81 -25.48 2.25
C ASP A 256 -22.34 -25.58 3.70
N LEU A 257 -22.92 -24.75 4.56
CA LEU A 257 -22.68 -24.74 5.99
C LEU A 257 -23.03 -26.11 6.61
N LYS A 258 -23.94 -26.88 5.99
CA LYS A 258 -24.26 -28.23 6.46
C LYS A 258 -23.13 -29.21 6.17
N GLY A 259 -22.42 -29.07 5.05
CA GLY A 259 -21.22 -29.84 4.72
C GLY A 259 -20.09 -29.58 5.71
N VAL A 260 -19.75 -28.31 5.94
CA VAL A 260 -18.69 -27.92 6.89
C VAL A 260 -19.01 -28.35 8.32
N MET A 261 -20.26 -28.16 8.77
CA MET A 261 -20.68 -28.61 10.11
C MET A 261 -20.66 -30.14 10.24
N ARG A 262 -20.85 -30.88 9.15
CA ARG A 262 -20.77 -32.35 9.16
C ARG A 262 -19.33 -32.81 9.41
N GLU A 263 -18.36 -32.25 8.70
CA GLU A 263 -16.94 -32.56 8.89
C GLU A 263 -16.42 -32.24 10.30
N ILE A 264 -16.82 -31.08 10.85
CA ILE A 264 -16.47 -30.70 12.23
C ILE A 264 -17.05 -31.72 13.22
N ASN A 265 -18.32 -32.07 13.07
CA ASN A 265 -18.98 -33.02 13.98
C ASN A 265 -18.41 -34.43 13.87
N ASP A 266 -18.05 -34.88 12.67
CA ASP A 266 -17.43 -36.20 12.46
C ASP A 266 -16.03 -36.24 13.11
N THR A 267 -15.26 -35.15 12.99
CA THR A 267 -13.95 -35.02 13.66
C THR A 267 -14.07 -35.07 15.19
N LEU A 268 -15.06 -34.36 15.76
CA LEU A 268 -15.31 -34.36 17.20
C LEU A 268 -15.71 -35.75 17.72
N LYS A 269 -16.55 -36.48 16.98
CA LYS A 269 -16.94 -37.85 17.34
C LYS A 269 -15.76 -38.82 17.31
N GLU A 270 -14.86 -38.70 16.33
CA GLU A 270 -13.65 -39.50 16.28
C GLU A 270 -12.72 -39.23 17.46
N GLU A 271 -12.62 -37.97 17.88
CA GLU A 271 -11.80 -37.56 19.01
C GLU A 271 -12.37 -38.05 20.35
N GLU A 272 -13.70 -37.94 20.54
CA GLU A 272 -14.41 -38.52 21.69
C GLU A 272 -14.21 -40.04 21.77
N ALA A 273 -14.34 -40.75 20.64
CA ALA A 273 -14.14 -42.20 20.59
C ALA A 273 -12.70 -42.60 20.96
N ARG A 274 -11.70 -41.83 20.51
CA ARG A 274 -10.29 -42.04 20.89
C ARG A 274 -10.07 -41.81 22.38
N GLN A 275 -10.60 -40.72 22.94
CA GLN A 275 -10.48 -40.43 24.37
C GLN A 275 -11.13 -41.52 25.23
N LEU A 276 -12.29 -42.02 24.82
CA LEU A 276 -13.00 -43.09 25.52
C LEU A 276 -12.20 -44.41 25.47
N ALA A 277 -11.61 -44.75 24.32
CA ALA A 277 -10.75 -45.92 24.18
C ALA A 277 -9.50 -45.85 25.06
N ILE A 278 -8.86 -44.66 25.14
CA ILE A 278 -7.71 -44.41 26.02
C ILE A 278 -8.12 -44.56 27.49
N ALA A 279 -9.27 -43.98 27.89
CA ALA A 279 -9.77 -44.07 29.26
C ALA A 279 -10.11 -45.52 29.67
N ILE A 280 -10.69 -46.31 28.77
CA ILE A 280 -10.98 -47.73 28.99
C ILE A 280 -9.69 -48.54 29.15
N ARG A 281 -8.67 -48.26 28.33
CA ARG A 281 -7.36 -48.93 28.41
C ARG A 281 -6.67 -48.63 29.76
N LEU A 282 -6.64 -47.37 30.18
CA LEU A 282 -6.05 -46.96 31.47
C LEU A 282 -6.80 -47.55 32.68
N LYS A 283 -8.13 -47.74 32.59
CA LYS A 283 -8.89 -48.43 33.64
C LYS A 283 -8.58 -49.92 33.72
N ARG A 284 -8.33 -50.59 32.59
CA ARG A 284 -7.95 -52.02 32.57
C ARG A 284 -6.54 -52.24 33.11
N GLU A 285 -5.59 -51.36 32.81
CA GLU A 285 -4.22 -51.41 33.32
C GLU A 285 -4.11 -51.10 34.83
N ARG A 286 -5.13 -50.46 35.43
CA ARG A 286 -5.20 -50.21 36.88
C ARG A 286 -5.95 -51.29 37.67
N ALA A 287 -6.63 -52.21 37.00
CA ALA A 287 -7.47 -53.24 37.61
C ALA A 287 -6.87 -54.66 37.51
N GLY A 288 -5.70 -54.81 36.89
CA GLY A 288 -4.87 -56.01 36.92
C GLY A 288 -3.57 -55.73 37.65
#